data_AF-A0AA39C2J6-F1
#
_entry.id   AF-A0AA39C2J6-F1
#
_cell.length_a   1.000
_cell.length_b   1.000
_cell.length_c   1.000
_cell.angle_alpha   90.00
_cell.angle_beta   90.00
_cell.angle_gamma   90.00
#
_symmetry.space_group_name_H-M   'P 1'
#
loop_
_entity.id
_entity.type
_entity.pdbx_description
1 polymer ?
#
loop_
_entity_poly.entity_id
_entity_poly.type
_entity_poly.pdbx_seq_one_letter_code
_entity_poly.pdbx_strand_id
1 'polypeptide(L)'
;MSIETVESFENIYCAEQINVPVTFPHILKSFAKAAIRTQPYDLLRWTSAYFRALANGEIPPIKERFEYPPFTHPTGLTPRYLKTLLNQLGRTNNDTNIVTLKTLLNCWQGIALSETVLYQILMIGHLLNDDKHYELDLHRFLSVACGLLSN
;
A
#
# COMPACT_ATOMS: atom_id res chain seq x y z
N MET A 1 29.60 54.16 14.44
CA MET A 1 29.31 53.10 13.45
C MET A 1 28.57 52.03 14.22
N SER A 2 27.25 52.12 14.19
CA SER A 2 26.35 51.22 14.94
C SER A 2 26.38 49.87 14.27
N ILE A 3 26.79 48.84 15.00
CA ILE A 3 26.71 47.46 14.51
C ILE A 3 25.24 47.08 14.62
N GLU A 4 24.53 47.06 13.49
CA GLU A 4 23.24 46.41 13.37
C GLU A 4 23.44 44.94 13.72
N THR A 5 22.93 44.55 14.87
CA THR A 5 22.79 43.15 15.26
C THR A 5 21.87 42.49 14.25
N VAL A 6 22.43 41.64 13.39
CA VAL A 6 21.67 40.76 12.51
C VAL A 6 20.76 39.92 13.40
N GLU A 7 19.48 40.25 13.40
CA GLU A 7 18.45 39.57 14.17
C GLU A 7 18.40 38.12 13.71
N SER A 8 18.81 37.19 14.57
CA SER A 8 18.74 35.77 14.29
C SER A 8 17.28 35.36 14.05
N PHE A 9 16.97 34.87 12.85
CA PHE A 9 15.64 34.34 12.46
C PHE A 9 15.09 33.26 13.41
N GLU A 10 15.89 32.75 14.34
CA GLU A 10 15.50 31.77 15.36
C GLU A 10 14.44 32.29 16.35
N ASN A 11 14.16 33.61 16.41
CA ASN A 11 13.28 34.17 17.44
C ASN A 11 11.98 34.83 16.92
N ILE A 12 11.64 34.66 15.64
CA ILE A 12 10.37 35.19 15.06
C ILE A 12 9.18 34.24 15.33
N TYR A 13 9.47 32.97 15.66
CA TYR A 13 8.47 31.92 15.81
C TYR A 13 8.42 31.40 17.26
N CYS A 14 7.30 31.62 17.94
CA CYS A 14 7.02 31.05 19.26
C CYS A 14 6.23 29.74 19.13
N ALA A 15 6.48 28.74 19.99
CA ALA A 15 5.75 27.47 19.97
C ALA A 15 4.23 27.63 20.10
N GLU A 16 3.79 28.69 20.78
CA GLU A 16 2.39 29.09 20.98
C GLU A 16 1.68 29.48 19.66
N GLN A 17 2.43 29.89 18.64
CA GLN A 17 1.90 30.22 17.31
C GLN A 17 1.66 28.97 16.45
N ILE A 18 2.25 27.82 16.85
CA ILE A 18 2.12 26.56 16.13
C ILE A 18 0.91 25.80 16.69
N ASN A 19 -0.25 25.97 16.05
CA ASN A 19 -1.43 25.20 16.39
C ASN A 19 -1.38 23.79 15.79
N VAL A 20 -0.91 22.81 16.57
CA VAL A 20 -0.91 21.40 16.15
C VAL A 20 -2.29 20.77 16.44
N PRO A 21 -2.99 20.21 15.44
CA PRO A 21 -4.25 19.52 15.69
C PRO A 21 -4.07 18.35 16.67
N VAL A 22 -4.99 18.21 17.64
CA VAL A 22 -4.92 17.17 18.68
C VAL A 22 -4.89 15.74 18.14
N THR A 23 -5.44 15.51 16.94
CA THR A 23 -5.46 14.21 16.27
C THR A 23 -4.15 13.89 15.52
N PHE A 24 -3.33 14.90 15.22
CA PHE A 24 -2.14 14.75 14.38
C PHE A 24 -1.12 13.75 14.96
N PRO A 25 -0.76 13.78 16.26
CA PRO A 25 0.14 12.79 16.84
C PRO A 25 -0.38 11.34 16.71
N HIS A 26 -1.69 11.15 16.85
CA HIS A 26 -2.31 9.83 16.73
C HIS A 26 -2.26 9.29 15.29
N ILE A 27 -2.50 10.17 14.30
CA ILE A 27 -2.39 9.82 12.88
C ILE A 27 -0.96 9.39 12.56
N LEU A 28 0.05 10.17 12.97
CA LEU A 28 1.45 9.83 12.74
C LEU A 28 1.86 8.52 13.43
N LYS A 29 1.40 8.28 14.66
CA LYS A 29 1.64 7.02 15.38
C LYS A 29 1.05 5.81 14.64
N SER A 30 -0.18 5.95 14.13
CA SER A 30 -0.86 4.89 13.39
C SER A 30 -0.17 4.60 12.06
N PHE A 31 0.23 5.65 11.33
CA PHE A 31 1.02 5.56 10.12
C PHE A 31 2.36 4.85 10.36
N ALA A 32 3.15 5.29 11.34
CA ALA A 32 4.45 4.70 11.65
C ALA A 32 4.33 3.22 12.02
N LYS A 33 3.34 2.86 12.85
CA LYS A 33 3.04 1.46 13.20
C LYS A 33 2.70 0.63 11.96
N ALA A 34 1.91 1.17 11.05
CA ALA A 34 1.53 0.51 9.81
C ALA A 34 2.73 0.32 8.86
N ALA A 35 3.59 1.34 8.73
CA ALA A 35 4.80 1.30 7.91
C ALA A 35 5.79 0.24 8.43
N ILE A 36 6.07 0.23 9.74
CA ILE A 36 6.96 -0.75 10.39
C ILE A 36 6.45 -2.18 10.17
N ARG A 37 5.14 -2.40 10.31
CA ARG A 37 4.53 -3.72 10.10
C ARG A 37 4.57 -4.16 8.64
N THR A 38 4.39 -3.22 7.73
CA THR A 38 4.27 -3.51 6.29
C THR A 38 5.63 -3.70 5.63
N GLN A 39 6.65 -2.98 6.12
CA GLN A 39 7.97 -2.92 5.50
C GLN A 39 7.87 -2.73 3.97
N PRO A 40 7.26 -1.62 3.51
CA PRO A 40 7.10 -1.39 2.09
C PRO A 40 8.47 -1.22 1.41
N TYR A 41 8.60 -1.75 0.20
CA TYR A 41 9.81 -1.58 -0.60
C TYR A 41 10.00 -0.12 -1.01
N ASP A 42 8.91 0.55 -1.38
CA ASP A 42 8.85 1.99 -1.64
C ASP A 42 7.92 2.66 -0.61
N LEU A 43 8.52 3.35 0.36
CA LEU A 43 7.78 4.03 1.41
C LEU A 43 6.95 5.20 0.88
N LEU A 44 7.41 5.92 -0.14
CA LEU A 44 6.71 7.11 -0.63
C LEU A 44 5.43 6.69 -1.38
N ARG A 45 5.56 5.72 -2.29
CA ARG A 45 4.42 5.16 -3.02
C ARG A 45 3.41 4.54 -2.07
N TRP A 46 3.89 3.76 -1.09
CA TRP A 46 3.04 3.16 -0.07
C TRP A 46 2.32 4.22 0.80
N THR A 47 3.03 5.28 1.22
CA THR A 47 2.45 6.40 1.98
C THR A 47 1.30 7.06 1.23
N SER A 48 1.46 7.29 -0.08
CA SER A 48 0.41 7.88 -0.91
C SER A 48 -0.85 6.99 -0.93
N ALA A 49 -0.68 5.67 -1.06
CA ALA A 49 -1.77 4.72 -1.07
C ALA A 49 -2.44 4.57 0.30
N TYR A 50 -1.65 4.59 1.37
CA TYR A 50 -2.12 4.54 2.76
C TYR A 50 -3.06 5.71 3.08
N PHE A 51 -2.62 6.95 2.85
CA PHE A 51 -3.44 8.12 3.16
C PHE A 51 -4.62 8.28 2.20
N ARG A 52 -4.47 7.89 0.92
CA ARG A 52 -5.61 7.87 -0.01
C ARG A 52 -6.70 6.90 0.43
N ALA A 53 -6.32 5.69 0.86
CA ALA A 53 -7.28 4.72 1.37
C ALA A 53 -8.00 5.26 2.63
N LEU A 54 -7.26 5.86 3.57
CA LEU A 54 -7.87 6.48 4.75
C LEU A 54 -8.83 7.62 4.41
N ALA A 55 -8.46 8.48 3.45
CA ALA A 55 -9.32 9.58 2.99
C ALA A 55 -10.62 9.09 2.34
N ASN A 56 -10.56 7.95 1.63
CA ASN A 56 -11.71 7.33 0.97
C ASN A 56 -12.53 6.42 1.91
N GLY A 57 -12.10 6.19 3.16
CA GLY A 57 -12.71 5.19 4.05
C GLY A 57 -12.45 3.74 3.64
N GLU A 58 -11.46 3.51 2.77
CA GLU A 58 -11.03 2.20 2.30
C GLU A 58 -10.01 1.56 3.27
N ILE A 59 -9.74 0.28 3.08
CA ILE A 59 -8.75 -0.45 3.88
C ILE A 59 -7.35 -0.13 3.35
N PRO A 60 -6.47 0.50 4.15
CA PRO A 60 -5.11 0.77 3.73
C PRO A 60 -4.30 -0.52 3.50
N PRO A 61 -3.27 -0.48 2.64
CA PRO A 61 -2.43 -1.63 2.29
C PRO A 61 -1.47 -2.02 3.44
N ILE A 62 -2.00 -2.51 4.56
CA ILE A 62 -1.23 -2.83 5.77
C ILE A 62 -1.06 -4.35 5.90
N LYS A 63 0.14 -4.80 6.32
CA LYS A 63 0.34 -6.18 6.83
C LYS A 63 -0.24 -6.35 8.25
N GLU A 64 -1.03 -7.40 8.46
CA GLU A 64 -1.69 -7.70 9.75
C GLU A 64 -0.73 -8.08 10.90
N ARG A 65 0.49 -8.54 10.60
CA ARG A 65 1.50 -8.95 11.60
C ARG A 65 2.86 -8.72 10.98
N PHE A 66 3.82 -8.38 11.83
CA PHE A 66 5.23 -8.36 11.48
C PHE A 66 5.71 -9.79 11.23
N GLU A 67 6.48 -10.00 10.16
CA GLU A 67 7.09 -11.28 9.83
C GLU A 67 8.59 -11.20 10.08
N TYR A 68 9.10 -12.18 10.83
CA TYR A 68 10.52 -12.37 11.07
C TYR A 68 10.84 -13.87 11.02
N PRO A 69 11.80 -14.31 10.20
CA PRO A 69 12.57 -13.51 9.24
C PRO A 69 11.67 -12.96 8.11
N PRO A 70 12.07 -11.86 7.45
CA PRO A 70 11.33 -11.32 6.31
C PRO A 70 11.25 -12.38 5.20
N PHE A 71 10.03 -12.70 4.74
CA PHE A 71 9.86 -13.59 3.59
C PHE A 71 10.48 -12.92 2.37
N THR A 72 11.48 -13.57 1.80
CA THR A 72 12.23 -13.05 0.66
C THR A 72 12.06 -14.02 -0.48
N HIS A 73 11.41 -13.58 -1.56
CA HIS A 73 11.20 -14.35 -2.78
C HIS A 73 11.68 -13.52 -3.98
N PRO A 74 12.23 -14.12 -5.05
CA PRO A 74 12.73 -13.37 -6.20
C PRO A 74 11.71 -12.41 -6.83
N THR A 75 10.42 -12.75 -6.74
CA THR A 75 9.32 -11.90 -7.25
C THR A 75 8.86 -10.82 -6.25
N GLY A 76 9.38 -10.82 -5.02
CA GLY A 76 8.91 -9.96 -3.92
C GLY A 76 7.53 -10.33 -3.37
N LEU A 77 6.87 -11.35 -3.93
CA LEU A 77 5.60 -11.84 -3.41
C LEU A 77 5.80 -12.56 -2.08
N THR A 78 4.82 -12.40 -1.20
CA THR A 78 4.75 -13.10 0.08
C THR A 78 3.30 -13.59 0.27
N PRO A 79 3.05 -14.71 0.96
CA PRO A 79 1.70 -15.13 1.30
C PRO A 79 0.90 -14.02 2.00
N ARG A 80 1.59 -13.19 2.80
CA ARG A 80 0.99 -12.08 3.52
C ARG A 80 0.58 -10.93 2.61
N TYR A 81 1.34 -10.65 1.55
CA TYR A 81 0.92 -9.68 0.54
C TYR A 81 -0.33 -10.14 -0.19
N LEU A 82 -0.40 -11.42 -0.56
CA LEU A 82 -1.61 -12.00 -1.15
C LEU A 82 -2.80 -11.89 -0.21
N LYS A 83 -2.59 -12.09 1.10
CA LYS A 83 -3.63 -11.85 2.12
C LYS A 83 -4.04 -10.38 2.21
N THR A 84 -3.09 -9.44 2.18
CA THR A 84 -3.41 -8.00 2.17
C THR A 84 -4.21 -7.62 0.92
N LEU A 85 -3.82 -8.12 -0.26
CA LEU A 85 -4.59 -7.93 -1.50
C LEU A 85 -6.00 -8.52 -1.40
N LEU A 86 -6.13 -9.75 -0.91
CA LEU A 86 -7.43 -10.38 -0.68
C LEU A 86 -8.29 -9.57 0.28
N ASN A 87 -7.74 -9.04 1.36
CA ASN A 87 -8.49 -8.20 2.30
C ASN A 87 -8.94 -6.87 1.67
N GLN A 88 -8.11 -6.28 0.81
CA GLN A 88 -8.44 -5.02 0.13
C GLN A 88 -9.49 -5.22 -0.97
N LEU A 89 -9.41 -6.30 -1.74
CA LEU A 89 -10.30 -6.59 -2.87
C LEU A 89 -11.55 -7.37 -2.45
N GLY A 90 -11.45 -8.24 -1.44
CA GLY A 90 -12.55 -9.09 -0.98
C GLY A 90 -13.61 -8.36 -0.16
N ARG A 91 -13.29 -7.19 0.44
CA ARG A 91 -14.29 -6.35 1.12
C ARG A 91 -15.04 -5.40 0.19
N THR A 92 -14.53 -5.16 -1.01
CA THR A 92 -15.22 -4.29 -1.98
C THR A 92 -16.33 -5.04 -2.71
N ASN A 93 -16.21 -6.36 -2.83
CA ASN A 93 -17.08 -7.18 -3.65
C ASN A 93 -17.84 -8.17 -2.77
N ASN A 94 -18.87 -7.69 -2.08
CA ASN A 94 -19.58 -8.46 -1.05
C ASN A 94 -20.40 -9.65 -1.59
N ASP A 95 -20.38 -9.93 -2.91
CA ASP A 95 -21.14 -11.04 -3.51
C ASP A 95 -20.51 -11.64 -4.79
N THR A 96 -19.45 -11.02 -5.35
CA THR A 96 -18.83 -11.49 -6.61
C THR A 96 -17.31 -11.53 -6.51
N ASN A 97 -16.70 -12.66 -6.89
CA ASN A 97 -15.23 -12.79 -6.94
C ASN A 97 -14.59 -12.07 -8.13
N ILE A 98 -15.33 -11.16 -8.78
CA ILE A 98 -14.90 -10.47 -9.98
C ILE A 98 -14.31 -9.12 -9.58
N VAL A 99 -13.09 -8.85 -10.01
CA VAL A 99 -12.35 -7.62 -9.74
C VAL A 99 -12.01 -6.96 -11.07
N THR A 100 -12.06 -5.63 -11.13
CA THR A 100 -11.59 -4.90 -12.31
C THR A 100 -10.07 -4.85 -12.36
N LEU A 101 -9.46 -4.97 -13.55
CA LEU A 101 -8.01 -4.83 -13.72
C LEU A 101 -7.48 -3.51 -13.12
N LYS A 102 -8.24 -2.42 -13.26
CA LYS A 102 -7.92 -1.11 -12.68
C LYS A 102 -7.83 -1.14 -11.15
N THR A 103 -8.77 -1.80 -10.47
CA THR A 103 -8.76 -1.89 -9.00
C THR A 103 -7.63 -2.79 -8.52
N LEU A 104 -7.40 -3.92 -9.20
CA LEU A 104 -6.25 -4.79 -8.95
C LEU A 104 -4.92 -4.03 -9.10
N LEU A 105 -4.73 -3.30 -10.20
CA LEU A 105 -3.55 -2.47 -10.44
C LEU A 105 -3.37 -1.43 -9.33
N ASN A 106 -4.41 -0.68 -8.97
CA ASN A 106 -4.33 0.32 -7.91
C ASN A 106 -3.90 -0.28 -6.56
N CYS A 107 -4.46 -1.43 -6.18
CA CYS A 107 -4.05 -2.14 -4.97
C CYS A 107 -2.61 -2.65 -5.06
N TRP A 108 -2.22 -3.22 -6.20
CA TRP A 108 -0.87 -3.72 -6.44
C TRP A 108 0.18 -2.62 -6.32
N GLN A 109 -0.07 -1.49 -6.97
CA GLN A 109 0.78 -0.30 -6.92
C GLN A 109 0.87 0.26 -5.49
N GLY A 110 -0.22 0.20 -4.72
CA GLY A 110 -0.24 0.64 -3.33
C GLY A 110 0.64 -0.18 -2.39
N ILE A 111 1.00 -1.41 -2.76
CA ILE A 111 1.93 -2.28 -2.04
C ILE A 111 3.37 -2.13 -2.58
N ALA A 112 3.55 -1.37 -3.67
CA ALA A 112 4.83 -1.12 -4.33
C ALA A 112 5.55 -2.38 -4.84
N LEU A 113 4.80 -3.38 -5.30
CA LEU A 113 5.35 -4.54 -6.00
C LEU A 113 5.62 -4.23 -7.47
N SER A 114 6.51 -5.00 -8.09
CA SER A 114 6.82 -4.85 -9.52
C SER A 114 5.58 -5.16 -10.37
N GLU A 115 5.26 -4.28 -11.32
CA GLU A 115 4.18 -4.51 -12.28
C GLU A 115 4.52 -5.65 -13.24
N THR A 116 5.80 -5.94 -13.47
CA THR A 116 6.23 -7.10 -14.27
C THR A 116 5.70 -8.42 -13.69
N VAL A 117 5.72 -8.57 -12.37
CA VAL A 117 5.24 -9.77 -11.67
C VAL A 117 3.71 -9.87 -11.79
N LEU A 118 3.01 -8.74 -11.73
CA LEU A 118 1.57 -8.71 -11.96
C LEU A 118 1.23 -9.19 -13.37
N TYR A 119 1.90 -8.64 -14.39
CA TYR A 119 1.68 -9.05 -15.78
C TYR A 119 2.04 -10.52 -16.00
N GLN A 120 3.11 -11.02 -15.38
CA GLN A 120 3.44 -12.46 -15.42
C GLN A 120 2.31 -13.32 -14.87
N ILE A 121 1.73 -12.98 -13.71
CA ILE A 121 0.58 -13.71 -13.14
C ILE A 121 -0.61 -13.69 -14.11
N LEU A 122 -0.95 -12.51 -14.66
CA LEU A 122 -2.07 -12.35 -15.58
C LEU A 122 -1.89 -13.18 -16.85
N MET A 123 -0.67 -13.22 -17.39
CA MET A 123 -0.32 -13.99 -18.58
C MET A 123 -0.36 -15.50 -18.31
N ILE A 124 0.27 -15.96 -17.23
CA ILE A 124 0.30 -17.39 -16.86
C ILE A 124 -1.12 -17.91 -16.59
N GLY A 125 -1.95 -17.10 -15.93
CA GLY A 125 -3.30 -17.48 -15.59
C GLY A 125 -4.33 -17.34 -16.72
N HIS A 126 -3.93 -16.81 -17.89
CA HIS A 126 -4.84 -16.42 -18.98
C HIS A 126 -6.06 -15.64 -18.45
N LEU A 127 -5.82 -14.68 -17.56
CA LEU A 127 -6.88 -14.02 -16.77
C LEU A 127 -7.55 -12.85 -17.51
N LEU A 128 -7.03 -12.49 -18.68
CA LEU A 128 -7.57 -11.45 -19.55
C LEU A 128 -8.36 -12.15 -20.67
N ASN A 129 -9.67 -12.29 -20.51
CA ASN A 129 -10.55 -12.89 -21.53
C ASN A 129 -10.85 -11.87 -22.63
N ASP A 130 -11.01 -12.33 -23.87
CA ASP A 130 -11.23 -11.49 -25.06
C ASP A 130 -12.51 -10.64 -25.00
N ASP A 131 -13.57 -11.15 -24.39
CA ASP A 131 -14.85 -10.42 -24.34
C ASP A 131 -14.97 -9.45 -23.14
N LYS A 132 -14.09 -9.61 -22.14
CA LYS A 132 -14.13 -8.88 -20.86
C LYS A 132 -12.72 -8.55 -20.38
N HIS A 133 -11.95 -7.84 -21.21
CA HIS A 133 -10.54 -7.50 -20.94
C HIS A 133 -10.25 -6.80 -19.59
N TYR A 134 -11.28 -6.32 -18.89
CA TYR A 134 -11.13 -5.56 -17.66
C TYR A 134 -11.66 -6.26 -16.41
N GLU A 135 -12.27 -7.45 -16.52
CA GLU A 135 -12.80 -8.21 -15.38
C GLU A 135 -12.04 -9.53 -15.19
N LEU A 136 -11.63 -9.83 -13.96
CA LEU A 136 -10.91 -11.06 -13.62
C LEU A 136 -11.44 -11.70 -12.34
N ASP A 137 -11.37 -13.03 -12.27
CA ASP A 137 -11.69 -13.79 -11.07
C ASP A 137 -10.53 -13.73 -10.06
N LEU A 138 -10.80 -13.17 -8.89
CA LEU A 138 -9.83 -12.97 -7.82
C LEU A 138 -9.25 -14.29 -7.28
N HIS A 139 -10.05 -15.36 -7.17
CA HIS A 139 -9.53 -16.65 -6.70
C HIS A 139 -8.63 -17.30 -7.74
N ARG A 140 -8.96 -17.17 -9.03
CA ARG A 140 -8.08 -17.64 -10.12
C ARG A 140 -6.78 -16.84 -10.15
N PHE A 141 -6.86 -15.53 -9.93
CA PHE A 141 -5.66 -14.70 -9.78
C PHE A 141 -4.80 -15.14 -8.59
N LEU A 142 -5.40 -15.31 -7.42
CA LEU A 142 -4.70 -15.71 -6.20
C LEU A 142 -4.12 -17.13 -6.32
N SER A 143 -4.80 -18.07 -6.98
CA SER A 143 -4.28 -19.42 -7.15
C SER A 143 -3.01 -19.45 -8.00
N VAL A 144 -2.97 -18.69 -9.10
CA VAL A 144 -1.77 -18.53 -9.93
C VAL A 144 -0.65 -17.84 -9.16
N ALA A 145 -0.97 -16.78 -8.42
CA ALA A 145 0.00 -16.07 -7.60
C ALA A 145 0.58 -16.95 -6.48
N CYS A 146 -0.24 -17.80 -5.84
CA CYS A 146 0.21 -18.79 -4.88
C CYS A 146 1.09 -19.86 -5.53
N GLY A 147 0.78 -20.31 -6.75
CA GLY A 147 1.61 -21.25 -7.50
C GLY A 147 3.02 -20.72 -7.75
N LEU A 148 3.17 -19.41 -8.02
CA LEU A 148 4.47 -18.76 -8.18
C LEU A 148 5.31 -18.68 -6.90
N LEU A 149 4.72 -18.89 -5.72
CA LEU A 149 5.47 -18.95 -4.45
C LEU A 149 6.04 -20.34 -4.16
N SER A 150 5.56 -21.37 -4.87
CA SER A 150 5.94 -22.77 -4.62
C SER A 150 7.11 -23.25 -5.47
N ASN A 151 7.56 -22.45 -6.45
CA ASN A 151 8.61 -22.79 -7.41
C ASN A 151 9.94 -22.10 -7.11
#